data_AF-A0A1I7TUN3-F1
#
_entry.id   AF-A0A1I7TUN3-F1
#
_cell.length_a   1.000
_cell.length_b   1.000
_cell.length_c   1.000
_cell.angle_alpha   90.00
_cell.angle_beta   90.00
_cell.angle_gamma   90.00
#
_symmetry.space_group_name_H-M   'P 1'
#
loop_
_entity.id
_entity.type
_entity.pdbx_description
1 polymer ?
#
loop_
_entity_poly.entity_id
_entity_poly.type
_entity_poly.pdbx_seq_one_letter_code
_entity_poly.pdbx_strand_id
1 'polypeptide(L)'
;MVSSRTRRSVNSYSRITPKFRVSLAVNREPTVSLKTEHESWSFRWSGSRMGFERIVDKYYIFNTIYIYSRNQIEEWMKGYDYIRGVLRCQVETIYLDLKLFPNQDKLIIDWLISQQQSVNCMVIGSCQEECDDDLKYLMDNMKASKRLELTMTHHKEDFQLELPEGLHHLRVGHSEFIKYEQLMKLLGCSESSRHF
;
A
#
# COMPACT_ATOMS: atom_id res chain seq x y z
N MET A 1 -7.10 -25.96 22.12
CA MET A 1 -8.49 -25.84 21.64
C MET A 1 -9.17 -24.70 22.37
N VAL A 2 -9.59 -23.64 21.67
CA VAL A 2 -10.30 -22.51 22.28
C VAL A 2 -11.80 -22.75 22.18
N SER A 3 -12.56 -22.54 23.26
CA SER A 3 -13.98 -22.90 23.34
C SER A 3 -14.85 -22.13 22.33
N SER A 4 -15.95 -22.76 21.89
CA SER A 4 -16.94 -22.16 20.98
C SER A 4 -17.58 -20.87 21.52
N ARG A 5 -17.61 -20.70 22.85
CA ARG A 5 -18.09 -19.49 23.52
C ARG A 5 -17.11 -18.33 23.38
N THR A 6 -15.81 -18.59 23.55
CA THR A 6 -14.74 -17.59 23.32
C THR A 6 -14.75 -17.12 21.86
N ARG A 7 -14.99 -18.02 20.90
CA ARG A 7 -15.10 -17.67 19.47
C ARG A 7 -16.34 -16.81 19.15
N ARG A 8 -17.47 -17.00 19.85
CA ARG A 8 -18.68 -16.16 19.67
C ARG A 8 -18.50 -14.76 20.25
N SER A 9 -17.86 -14.62 21.42
CA SER A 9 -17.62 -13.31 22.02
C SER A 9 -16.66 -12.47 21.16
N VAL A 10 -15.62 -13.07 20.56
CA VAL A 10 -14.74 -12.36 19.61
C VAL A 10 -15.49 -11.94 18.33
N ASN A 11 -16.49 -12.73 17.89
CA ASN A 11 -17.31 -12.40 16.72
C ASN A 11 -18.33 -11.27 16.96
N SER A 12 -18.77 -11.00 18.19
CA SER A 12 -19.71 -9.89 18.45
C SER A 12 -19.04 -8.52 18.46
N TYR A 13 -17.73 -8.45 18.77
CA TYR A 13 -16.96 -7.21 18.70
C TYR A 13 -16.56 -6.81 17.27
N SER A 14 -16.70 -7.70 16.28
CA SER A 14 -16.34 -7.38 14.88
C SER A 14 -17.39 -6.58 14.12
N ARG A 15 -18.46 -6.11 14.78
CA ARG A 15 -19.44 -5.14 14.21
C ARG A 15 -19.02 -3.68 14.41
N ILE A 16 -17.88 -3.45 15.05
CA ILE A 16 -17.31 -2.13 15.29
C ILE A 16 -16.51 -1.75 14.04
N THR A 17 -16.63 -0.50 13.60
CA THR A 17 -15.74 0.10 12.59
C THR A 17 -14.29 -0.32 12.83
N PRO A 18 -13.49 -0.62 11.78
CA PRO A 18 -12.12 -1.06 11.97
C PRO A 18 -11.38 0.00 12.81
N LYS A 19 -11.07 -0.37 14.06
CA LYS A 19 -10.42 0.51 15.04
C LYS A 19 -9.03 0.95 14.56
N PHE A 20 -8.45 0.16 13.67
CA PHE A 20 -7.12 0.36 13.13
C PHE A 20 -7.18 0.57 11.62
N ARG A 21 -6.54 1.65 11.20
CA ARG A 21 -6.18 1.91 9.82
C ARG A 21 -4.87 1.20 9.52
N VAL A 22 -4.92 0.17 8.68
CA VAL A 22 -3.74 -0.67 8.40
C VAL A 22 -3.04 -0.19 7.15
N SER A 23 -1.72 -0.05 7.23
CA SER A 23 -0.89 0.26 6.09
C SER A 23 0.20 -0.78 5.91
N LEU A 24 0.46 -1.14 4.66
CA LEU A 24 1.53 -2.02 4.25
C LEU A 24 2.58 -1.19 3.52
N ALA A 25 3.85 -1.36 3.88
CA ALA A 25 4.93 -0.69 3.17
C ALA A 25 6.02 -1.69 2.80
N VAL A 26 6.41 -1.70 1.54
CA VAL A 26 7.61 -2.38 1.05
C VAL A 26 8.63 -1.30 0.71
N ASN A 27 9.61 -1.19 1.57
CA ASN A 27 10.79 -0.35 1.44
C ASN A 27 11.96 -1.13 2.06
N ARG A 28 13.10 -0.49 2.38
CA ARG A 28 14.32 -1.19 2.85
C ARG A 28 14.07 -2.06 4.08
N GLU A 29 13.07 -1.70 4.88
CA GLU A 29 12.56 -2.49 5.98
C GLU A 29 11.04 -2.64 5.84
N PRO A 30 10.56 -3.73 5.21
CA PRO A 30 9.14 -3.99 5.03
C PRO A 30 8.39 -3.81 6.34
N THR A 31 7.25 -3.13 6.28
CA THR A 31 6.55 -2.64 7.45
C THR A 31 5.06 -2.96 7.41
N VAL A 32 4.50 -3.38 8.54
CA VAL A 32 3.06 -3.34 8.80
C VAL A 32 2.79 -2.25 9.82
N SER A 33 1.91 -1.30 9.50
CA SER A 33 1.53 -0.20 10.40
C SER A 33 0.06 -0.29 10.79
N LEU A 34 -0.22 -0.13 12.07
CA LEU A 34 -1.55 0.03 12.64
C LEU A 34 -1.68 1.47 13.12
N LYS A 35 -2.64 2.23 12.61
CA LYS A 35 -2.86 3.62 12.99
C LYS A 35 -4.22 3.78 13.65
N THR A 36 -4.22 4.55 14.73
CA THR A 36 -5.40 5.11 15.38
C THR A 36 -5.37 6.63 15.23
N GLU A 37 -6.30 7.33 15.87
CA GLU A 37 -6.39 8.78 15.86
C GLU A 37 -5.15 9.48 16.47
N HIS A 38 -4.56 8.91 17.53
CA HIS A 38 -3.48 9.56 18.30
C HIS A 38 -2.20 8.73 18.41
N GLU A 39 -2.20 7.51 17.90
CA GLU A 39 -1.01 6.66 17.93
C GLU A 39 -0.91 5.72 16.74
N SER A 40 0.32 5.34 16.42
CA SER A 40 0.64 4.30 15.46
C SER A 40 1.61 3.27 16.02
N TRP A 41 1.47 2.05 15.53
CA TRP A 41 2.33 0.91 15.81
C TRP A 41 2.86 0.36 14.50
N SER A 42 4.17 0.39 14.32
CA SER A 42 4.86 -0.10 13.12
C SER A 42 5.71 -1.30 13.48
N PHE A 43 5.48 -2.42 12.79
CA PHE A 43 6.30 -3.61 12.86
C PHE A 43 7.19 -3.61 11.63
N ARG A 44 8.52 -3.50 11.81
CA ARG A 44 9.49 -3.39 10.73
C ARG A 44 10.42 -4.59 10.71
N TRP A 45 10.52 -5.27 9.58
CA TRP A 45 11.42 -6.39 9.40
C TRP A 45 12.77 -5.89 8.89
N SER A 46 13.82 -6.08 9.68
CA SER A 46 15.16 -5.55 9.43
C SER A 46 16.20 -6.67 9.36
N GLY A 47 17.13 -6.57 8.41
CA GLY A 47 18.28 -7.47 8.31
C GLY A 47 19.43 -7.15 9.28
N SER A 48 19.38 -6.02 9.99
CA SER A 48 20.53 -5.52 10.76
C SER A 48 20.20 -5.07 12.20
N ARG A 49 18.94 -4.76 12.50
CA ARG A 49 18.56 -4.24 13.83
C ARG A 49 17.35 -4.96 14.43
N MET A 50 17.30 -4.94 15.75
CA MET A 50 16.17 -5.36 16.57
C MET A 50 15.98 -4.34 17.69
N GLY A 51 14.75 -4.13 18.14
CA GLY A 51 14.49 -3.29 19.31
C GLY A 51 13.16 -2.57 19.22
N PHE A 52 13.00 -1.57 20.07
CA PHE A 52 11.81 -0.75 20.17
C PHE A 52 12.20 0.73 20.17
N GLU A 53 11.46 1.52 19.41
CA GLU A 53 11.62 2.96 19.32
C GLU A 53 10.26 3.61 19.53
N ARG A 54 10.23 4.66 20.36
CA ARG A 54 9.04 5.46 20.60
C ARG A 54 9.36 6.92 20.36
N ILE A 55 8.63 7.52 19.42
CA ILE A 55 8.72 8.95 19.10
C ILE A 55 7.39 9.58 19.47
N VAL A 56 7.44 10.71 20.19
CA VAL A 56 6.25 11.50 20.52
C VAL A 56 6.35 12.81 19.73
N ASP A 57 5.49 12.95 18.72
CA ASP A 57 5.19 14.24 18.12
C ASP A 57 4.03 14.86 18.91
N LYS A 58 3.93 16.19 18.93
CA LYS A 58 3.14 17.00 19.86
C LYS A 58 1.77 16.42 20.27
N TYR A 59 1.05 15.77 19.34
CA TYR A 59 -0.25 15.13 19.58
C TYR A 59 -0.34 13.68 19.06
N TYR A 60 0.78 13.06 18.69
CA TYR A 60 0.79 11.76 18.05
C TYR A 60 1.99 10.90 18.47
N ILE A 61 1.73 9.64 18.79
CA ILE A 61 2.75 8.70 19.24
C ILE A 61 3.09 7.72 18.12
N PHE A 62 4.37 7.57 17.80
CA PHE A 62 4.88 6.57 16.88
C PHE A 62 5.64 5.52 17.66
N ASN A 63 5.11 4.30 17.69
CA ASN A 63 5.76 3.13 18.24
C ASN A 63 6.29 2.28 17.08
N THR A 64 7.59 1.99 17.07
CA THR A 64 8.22 1.14 16.06
C THR A 64 8.90 -0.03 16.74
N ILE A 65 8.55 -1.25 16.32
CA ILE A 65 9.18 -2.49 16.73
C ILE A 65 10.01 -2.99 15.56
N TYR A 66 11.31 -3.12 15.77
CA TYR A 66 12.25 -3.70 14.81
C TYR A 66 12.39 -5.18 15.09
N ILE A 67 12.03 -5.99 14.10
CA ILE A 67 12.06 -7.44 14.12
C ILE A 67 13.21 -7.87 13.22
N TYR A 68 14.22 -8.53 13.79
CA TYR A 68 15.32 -9.06 12.99
C TYR A 68 14.82 -10.21 12.10
N SER A 69 15.11 -10.15 10.80
CA SER A 69 14.85 -11.24 9.87
C SER A 69 15.89 -11.27 8.76
N ARG A 70 16.34 -12.48 8.41
CA ARG A 70 17.19 -12.73 7.23
C ARG A 70 16.39 -12.71 5.92
N ASN A 71 15.11 -13.06 5.98
CA ASN A 71 14.19 -13.06 4.84
C ASN A 71 13.05 -12.08 5.12
N GLN A 72 13.32 -10.79 4.91
CA GLN A 72 12.46 -9.71 5.38
C GLN A 72 11.06 -9.77 4.74
N ILE A 73 10.97 -10.07 3.44
CA ILE A 73 9.69 -10.13 2.70
C ILE A 73 8.81 -11.28 3.16
N GLU A 74 9.35 -12.51 3.24
CA GLU A 74 8.56 -13.66 3.68
C GLU A 74 8.06 -13.51 5.13
N GLU A 75 8.93 -13.03 6.03
CA GLU A 75 8.54 -12.83 7.43
C GLU A 75 7.57 -11.65 7.61
N TRP A 76 7.67 -10.62 6.77
CA TRP A 76 6.71 -9.52 6.72
C TRP A 76 5.32 -10.00 6.27
N MET A 77 5.24 -10.83 5.21
CA MET A 77 3.99 -11.42 4.75
C MET A 77 3.33 -12.26 5.85
N LYS A 78 4.10 -13.15 6.50
CA LYS A 78 3.63 -13.95 7.65
C LYS A 78 3.18 -13.07 8.82
N GLY A 79 3.92 -12.00 9.09
CA GLY A 79 3.58 -11.01 10.10
C GLY A 79 2.24 -10.35 9.84
N TYR A 80 1.98 -9.93 8.61
CA TYR A 80 0.67 -9.42 8.22
C TYR A 80 -0.42 -10.48 8.35
N ASP A 81 -0.22 -11.71 7.90
CA ASP A 81 -1.21 -12.79 8.01
C ASP A 81 -1.62 -13.03 9.47
N TYR A 82 -0.66 -12.99 10.39
CA TYR A 82 -0.92 -13.07 11.82
C TYR A 82 -1.75 -11.87 12.32
N ILE A 83 -1.31 -10.64 12.02
CA ILE A 83 -2.01 -9.41 12.42
C ILE A 83 -3.44 -9.40 11.89
N ARG A 84 -3.63 -9.77 10.61
CA ARG A 84 -4.93 -9.89 9.95
C ARG A 84 -5.80 -10.96 10.63
N GLY A 85 -5.23 -12.11 10.98
CA GLY A 85 -5.97 -13.18 11.68
C GLY A 85 -6.47 -12.76 13.06
N VAL A 86 -5.68 -11.97 13.79
CA VAL A 86 -6.03 -11.48 15.14
C VAL A 86 -7.00 -10.31 15.08
N LEU A 87 -6.71 -9.30 14.27
CA LEU A 87 -7.45 -8.03 14.25
C LEU A 87 -8.62 -8.02 13.25
N ARG A 88 -8.66 -8.97 12.31
CA ARG A 88 -9.64 -9.02 11.20
C ARG A 88 -9.74 -7.70 10.43
N CYS A 89 -8.60 -7.04 10.26
CA CYS A 89 -8.50 -5.75 9.58
C CYS A 89 -8.39 -5.91 8.05
N GLN A 90 -8.60 -4.80 7.36
CA GLN A 90 -8.37 -4.65 5.92
C GLN A 90 -7.23 -3.65 5.69
N VAL A 91 -6.53 -3.80 4.57
CA VAL A 91 -5.48 -2.85 4.18
C VAL A 91 -6.14 -1.59 3.66
N GLU A 92 -5.76 -0.46 4.21
CA GLU A 92 -6.26 0.83 3.74
C GLU A 92 -5.26 1.49 2.77
N THR A 93 -3.98 1.40 3.10
CA THR A 93 -2.92 2.07 2.35
C THR A 93 -1.78 1.12 2.03
N ILE A 94 -1.31 1.18 0.79
CA ILE A 94 -0.12 0.47 0.33
C ILE A 94 0.95 1.50 -0.06
N TYR A 95 2.17 1.26 0.39
CA TYR A 95 3.38 1.99 -0.02
C TYR A 95 4.34 0.99 -0.65
N LEU A 96 4.72 1.18 -1.91
CA LEU A 96 5.66 0.31 -2.61
C LEU A 96 6.79 1.12 -3.20
N ASP A 97 8.01 0.72 -2.90
CA ASP A 97 9.21 1.12 -3.64
C ASP A 97 9.59 -0.06 -4.54
N LEU A 98 9.18 0.01 -5.80
CA LEU A 98 9.48 -1.01 -6.82
C LEU A 98 10.99 -1.05 -7.06
N LYS A 99 11.48 -2.21 -7.52
CA LYS A 99 12.92 -2.47 -7.77
C LYS A 99 13.80 -2.49 -6.54
N LEU A 100 13.23 -2.34 -5.35
CA LEU A 100 13.99 -2.50 -4.13
C LEU A 100 14.25 -3.97 -3.80
N PHE A 101 13.32 -4.86 -4.17
CA PHE A 101 13.49 -6.31 -4.10
C PHE A 101 13.23 -6.91 -5.49
N PRO A 102 14.09 -6.65 -6.49
CA PRO A 102 13.76 -6.90 -7.90
C PRO A 102 13.44 -8.37 -8.19
N ASN A 103 14.06 -9.30 -7.46
CA ASN A 103 13.78 -10.74 -7.57
C ASN A 103 12.48 -11.19 -6.88
N GLN A 104 11.82 -10.30 -6.13
CA GLN A 104 10.63 -10.57 -5.34
C GLN A 104 9.46 -9.61 -5.64
N ASP A 105 9.64 -8.59 -6.47
CA ASP A 105 8.59 -7.60 -6.80
C ASP A 105 7.30 -8.27 -7.28
N LYS A 106 7.40 -9.20 -8.23
CA LYS A 106 6.24 -9.98 -8.69
C LYS A 106 5.57 -10.76 -7.55
N LEU A 107 6.35 -11.43 -6.71
CA LEU A 107 5.83 -12.18 -5.56
C LEU A 107 5.10 -11.25 -4.57
N ILE A 108 5.64 -10.06 -4.34
CA ILE A 108 5.05 -9.05 -3.47
C ILE A 108 3.73 -8.56 -4.05
N ILE A 109 3.69 -8.23 -5.35
CA ILE A 109 2.49 -7.78 -6.04
C ILE A 109 1.41 -8.87 -6.02
N ASP A 110 1.76 -10.10 -6.42
CA ASP A 110 0.86 -11.27 -6.40
C ASP A 110 0.26 -11.47 -5.01
N TRP A 111 1.09 -11.36 -3.98
CA TRP A 111 0.62 -11.50 -2.61
C TRP A 111 -0.31 -10.36 -2.21
N LEU A 112 0.02 -9.10 -2.50
CA LEU A 112 -0.84 -7.94 -2.19
C LEU A 112 -2.22 -8.09 -2.85
N ILE A 113 -2.25 -8.47 -4.13
CA ILE A 113 -3.49 -8.76 -4.88
C ILE A 113 -4.29 -9.87 -4.19
N SER A 114 -3.63 -10.93 -3.73
CA SER A 114 -4.28 -12.02 -3.00
C SER A 114 -4.87 -11.59 -1.65
N GLN A 115 -4.33 -10.53 -1.03
CA GLN A 115 -4.87 -9.98 0.21
C GLN A 115 -6.12 -9.14 -0.03
N GLN A 116 -6.09 -8.26 -1.04
CA GLN A 116 -7.17 -7.33 -1.36
C GLN A 116 -7.02 -6.78 -2.80
N GLN A 117 -8.07 -6.75 -3.60
CA GLN A 117 -8.01 -6.24 -4.99
C GLN A 117 -8.14 -4.71 -5.10
N SER A 118 -8.55 -4.03 -4.03
CA SER A 118 -8.67 -2.58 -4.03
C SER A 118 -8.37 -2.00 -2.66
N VAL A 119 -7.63 -0.89 -2.61
CA VAL A 119 -7.30 -0.16 -1.38
C VAL A 119 -7.69 1.30 -1.53
N ASN A 120 -7.84 2.01 -0.40
CA ASN A 120 -8.16 3.44 -0.47
C ASN A 120 -7.01 4.24 -1.07
N CYS A 121 -5.79 3.91 -0.67
CA CYS A 121 -4.61 4.70 -1.00
C CYS A 121 -3.48 3.80 -1.53
N MET A 122 -2.92 4.14 -2.67
CA MET A 122 -1.66 3.56 -3.17
C MET A 122 -0.63 4.67 -3.34
N VAL A 123 0.57 4.43 -2.83
CA VAL A 123 1.74 5.29 -3.02
C VAL A 123 2.83 4.40 -3.60
N ILE A 124 3.21 4.65 -4.85
CA ILE A 124 4.13 3.80 -5.60
C ILE A 124 5.31 4.67 -6.03
N GLY A 125 6.51 4.19 -5.73
CA GLY A 125 7.79 4.82 -5.99
C GLY A 125 8.75 3.86 -6.70
N SER A 126 9.72 4.42 -7.41
CA SER A 126 10.94 3.75 -7.88
C SER A 126 11.97 4.84 -8.06
N CYS A 127 13.13 4.64 -7.43
CA CYS A 127 14.18 5.66 -7.36
C CYS A 127 15.42 5.31 -8.21
N GLN A 128 15.52 4.07 -8.70
CA GLN A 128 16.79 3.51 -9.19
C GLN A 128 16.70 2.99 -10.62
N GLU A 129 15.57 2.40 -11.00
CA GLU A 129 15.45 1.65 -12.25
C GLU A 129 14.06 1.83 -12.88
N GLU A 130 13.97 1.58 -14.18
CA GLU A 130 12.71 1.46 -14.90
C GLU A 130 11.86 0.33 -14.28
N CYS A 131 10.62 0.66 -13.94
CA CYS A 131 9.70 -0.29 -13.29
C CYS A 131 8.34 -0.38 -13.98
N ASP A 132 8.29 0.07 -15.23
CA ASP A 132 7.11 0.18 -16.08
C ASP A 132 6.26 -1.09 -16.10
N ASP A 133 6.91 -2.25 -16.30
CA ASP A 133 6.23 -3.53 -16.43
C ASP A 133 5.60 -3.98 -15.09
N ASP A 134 6.30 -3.77 -13.97
CA ASP A 134 5.80 -4.10 -12.63
C ASP A 134 4.70 -3.12 -12.18
N LEU A 135 4.87 -1.83 -12.49
CA LEU A 135 3.86 -0.80 -12.22
C LEU A 135 2.58 -1.10 -13.00
N LYS A 136 2.69 -1.39 -14.30
CA LYS A 136 1.55 -1.74 -15.13
C LYS A 136 0.87 -3.01 -14.62
N TYR A 137 1.65 -4.03 -14.29
CA TYR A 137 1.12 -5.27 -13.72
C TYR A 137 0.34 -5.01 -12.42
N LEU A 138 0.86 -4.18 -11.52
CA LEU A 138 0.16 -3.81 -10.29
C LEU A 138 -1.14 -3.06 -10.59
N MET A 139 -1.10 -2.06 -11.47
CA MET A 139 -2.25 -1.18 -11.78
C MET A 139 -3.37 -1.92 -12.51
N ASP A 140 -3.03 -2.92 -13.34
CA ASP A 140 -4.02 -3.76 -14.02
C ASP A 140 -4.77 -4.69 -13.06
N ASN A 141 -4.14 -5.06 -11.94
CA ASN A 141 -4.67 -6.07 -11.01
C ASN A 141 -5.15 -5.52 -9.67
N MET A 142 -4.80 -4.28 -9.31
CA MET A 142 -5.16 -3.65 -8.05
C MET A 142 -5.61 -2.20 -8.23
N LYS A 143 -6.73 -1.84 -7.59
CA LYS A 143 -7.35 -0.50 -7.74
C LYS A 143 -7.17 0.37 -6.51
N ALA A 144 -6.68 1.60 -6.70
CA ALA A 144 -6.83 2.68 -5.72
C ALA A 144 -8.21 3.32 -5.85
N SER A 145 -8.98 3.40 -4.77
CA SER A 145 -10.34 3.96 -4.81
C SER A 145 -10.42 5.43 -4.40
N LYS A 146 -9.41 5.98 -3.72
CA LYS A 146 -9.42 7.38 -3.26
C LYS A 146 -8.18 8.15 -3.67
N ARG A 147 -6.99 7.61 -3.37
CA ARG A 147 -5.72 8.29 -3.59
C ARG A 147 -4.73 7.42 -4.33
N LEU A 148 -4.14 7.97 -5.38
CA LEU A 148 -2.99 7.40 -6.07
C LEU A 148 -1.85 8.42 -6.07
N GLU A 149 -0.66 7.98 -5.68
CA GLU A 149 0.56 8.76 -5.78
C GLU A 149 1.63 7.94 -6.50
N LEU A 150 2.18 8.51 -7.58
CA LEU A 150 3.21 7.89 -8.41
C LEU A 150 4.47 8.77 -8.41
N THR A 151 5.59 8.23 -7.94
CA THR A 151 6.89 8.93 -7.94
C THR A 151 7.93 8.06 -8.65
N MET A 152 7.86 7.99 -9.98
CA MET A 152 8.81 7.25 -10.83
C MET A 152 9.87 8.20 -11.36
N THR A 153 11.16 7.93 -11.16
CA THR A 153 12.23 8.77 -11.72
C THR A 153 12.65 8.37 -13.13
N HIS A 154 12.38 7.12 -13.54
CA HIS A 154 12.75 6.56 -14.85
C HIS A 154 11.58 5.77 -15.42
N HIS A 155 11.31 5.97 -16.71
CA HIS A 155 10.32 5.23 -17.50
C HIS A 155 10.77 5.22 -18.97
N LYS A 156 10.35 4.22 -19.73
CA LYS A 156 10.59 4.14 -21.18
C LYS A 156 9.88 5.30 -21.89
N GLU A 157 10.46 5.81 -22.98
CA GLU A 157 9.90 6.94 -23.75
C GLU A 157 8.47 6.69 -24.26
N ASP A 158 8.13 5.43 -24.55
CA ASP A 158 6.82 5.02 -25.04
C ASP A 158 5.90 4.46 -23.95
N PHE A 159 6.32 4.53 -22.69
CA PHE A 159 5.54 4.05 -21.56
C PHE A 159 4.21 4.79 -21.44
N GLN A 160 3.14 4.03 -21.24
CA GLN A 160 1.79 4.55 -21.04
C GLN A 160 1.11 3.78 -19.92
N LEU A 161 0.44 4.52 -19.04
CA LEU A 161 -0.28 3.96 -17.91
C LEU A 161 -1.72 4.44 -17.91
N GLU A 162 -2.66 3.51 -17.78
CA GLU A 162 -4.07 3.87 -17.55
C GLU A 162 -4.30 4.16 -16.07
N LEU A 163 -4.81 5.36 -15.79
CA LEU A 163 -5.12 5.79 -14.43
C LEU A 163 -6.53 5.33 -14.05
N PRO A 164 -6.74 4.85 -12.81
CA PRO A 164 -8.06 4.45 -12.37
C PRO A 164 -9.01 5.65 -12.29
N GLU A 165 -10.24 5.45 -12.72
CA GLU A 165 -11.31 6.45 -12.63
C GLU A 165 -11.78 6.64 -11.18
N GLY A 166 -12.36 7.80 -10.87
CA GLY A 166 -13.01 8.06 -9.58
C GLY A 166 -12.05 8.38 -8.42
N LEU A 167 -10.77 8.60 -8.69
CA LEU A 167 -9.81 9.08 -7.69
C LEU A 167 -10.22 10.46 -7.14
N HIS A 168 -10.17 10.61 -5.82
CA HIS A 168 -10.31 11.92 -5.16
C HIS A 168 -9.00 12.71 -5.15
N HIS A 169 -7.86 12.02 -5.19
CA HIS A 169 -6.55 12.63 -5.19
C HIS A 169 -5.59 11.85 -6.09
N LEU A 170 -5.01 12.54 -7.05
CA LEU A 170 -3.92 12.02 -7.88
C LEU A 170 -2.70 12.92 -7.69
N ARG A 171 -1.56 12.31 -7.39
CA ARG A 171 -0.25 12.99 -7.40
C ARG A 171 0.71 12.21 -8.27
N VAL A 172 1.38 12.89 -9.19
CA VAL A 172 2.36 12.29 -10.09
C VAL A 172 3.60 13.17 -10.08
N GLY A 173 4.74 12.60 -9.71
CA GLY A 173 6.01 13.33 -9.64
C GLY A 173 6.60 13.67 -11.02
N HIS A 174 6.53 12.71 -11.94
CA HIS A 174 6.97 12.79 -13.33
C HIS A 174 5.83 12.28 -14.21
N SER A 175 5.22 13.15 -15.02
CA SER A 175 3.94 12.89 -15.67
C SER A 175 4.04 12.68 -17.19
N GLU A 176 5.24 12.53 -17.72
CA GLU A 176 5.50 12.42 -19.17
C GLU A 176 4.82 11.20 -19.79
N PHE A 177 4.60 10.13 -19.02
CA PHE A 177 3.87 8.93 -19.43
C PHE A 177 2.33 9.04 -19.35
N ILE A 178 1.79 10.19 -18.92
CA ILE A 178 0.34 10.43 -18.81
C ILE A 178 -0.11 11.32 -19.95
N LYS A 179 -1.04 10.81 -20.76
CA LYS A 179 -1.59 11.57 -21.88
C LYS A 179 -2.59 12.62 -21.42
N TYR A 180 -2.67 13.72 -22.17
CA TYR A 180 -3.61 14.81 -21.92
C TYR A 180 -5.07 14.33 -21.86
N GLU A 181 -5.46 13.43 -22.76
CA GLU A 181 -6.83 12.90 -22.82
C GLU A 181 -7.18 12.08 -21.57
N GLN A 182 -6.22 11.38 -20.98
CA GLN A 182 -6.43 10.64 -19.72
C GLN A 182 -6.65 11.61 -18.55
N LEU A 183 -5.88 12.70 -18.50
CA LEU A 183 -6.06 13.74 -17.50
C LEU A 183 -7.43 14.42 -17.65
N MET A 184 -7.87 14.69 -18.87
CA MET A 184 -9.17 15.31 -19.14
C MET A 184 -10.35 14.44 -18.71
N LYS A 185 -10.26 13.11 -18.92
CA LYS A 185 -11.25 12.15 -18.40
C LYS A 185 -11.36 12.19 -16.88
N LEU A 186 -10.23 12.27 -16.18
CA LEU A 186 -10.20 12.38 -14.71
C LEU A 186 -10.83 13.68 -14.20
N LEU A 187 -10.67 14.77 -14.94
CA LEU A 187 -11.25 16.08 -14.60
C LEU A 187 -12.74 16.19 -14.96
N GLY A 188 -13.33 15.17 -15.60
CA GLY A 188 -14.70 15.21 -16.09
C GLY A 188 -14.89 16.16 -17.28
N CYS A 189 -13.80 16.60 -17.90
CA CYS A 189 -13.82 17.46 -19.08
C CYS A 189 -13.82 16.58 -20.34
N SER A 190 -14.97 15.99 -20.68
CA SER A 190 -15.14 15.42 -22.02
C SER A 190 -15.25 16.55 -23.03
N GLU A 191 -14.47 16.52 -24.12
CA GLU A 191 -14.71 17.38 -25.26
C GLU A 191 -16.12 17.11 -25.79
N SER A 192 -17.01 18.08 -25.56
CA SER A 192 -18.25 18.19 -26.32
C SER A 192 -17.83 18.46 -27.76
N SER A 193 -17.71 17.42 -28.57
CA SER A 193 -17.63 17.50 -30.03
C SER A 193 -18.88 18.21 -30.56
N ARG A 194 -18.83 19.54 -30.58
CA ARG A 194 -19.74 20.36 -31.38
C ARG A 194 -19.33 20.17 -32.83
N HIS A 195 -19.91 19.15 -33.47
CA HIS A 195 -20.06 19.17 -34.92
C HIS A 195 -21.04 20.30 -35.26
N PHE A 196 -20.52 21.35 -35.87
CA PHE A 196 -21.28 22.26 -36.73
C PHE A 196 -20.90 21.96 -38.18
#